data_AF-A0A484ZP68-F1
#
_entry.id   AF-A0A484ZP68-F1
#
_cell.length_a   1.000
_cell.length_b   1.000
_cell.length_c   1.000
_cell.angle_alpha   90.00
_cell.angle_beta   90.00
_cell.angle_gamma   90.00
#
_symmetry.space_group_name_H-M   'P 1'
#
loop_
_entity.id
_entity.type
_entity.pdbx_description
1 polymer ?
#
loop_
_entity_poly.entity_id
_entity_poly.type
_entity_poly.pdbx_seq_one_letter_code
_entity_poly.pdbx_strand_id
1 'polypeptide(L)'
;MDNLITGTYTNLPANAKITVTIGDSVFEGSVDSNGHWSVTVPANSLNVLNLVQDGQLQIGITAADDAGNKASTSGSLDVYIHNLPNPSINLPFGDGDLNAKEALVDQLITGSTGVKGGGQTVIVSIDGKDYNADVSVNGSWTVTIPKEDLALLVDKTHNLSVEVTDKAGNTGHYRA
;
A
#
# COMPACT_ATOMS: atom_id res chain seq x y z
N MET A 1 3.62 17.95 8.75
CA MET A 1 5.03 18.30 8.45
C MET A 1 5.13 18.45 6.95
N ASP A 2 5.90 19.42 6.46
CA ASP A 2 6.11 19.61 5.03
C ASP A 2 7.02 18.49 4.51
N ASN A 3 6.81 18.09 3.26
CA ASN A 3 7.62 17.07 2.60
C ASN A 3 8.61 17.74 1.65
N LEU A 4 9.83 17.21 1.59
CA LEU A 4 10.87 17.72 0.69
C LEU A 4 11.08 16.74 -0.45
N ILE A 5 10.99 17.23 -1.69
CA ILE A 5 11.45 16.51 -2.87
C ILE A 5 12.85 17.04 -3.18
N THR A 6 13.83 16.15 -3.22
CA THR A 6 15.23 16.50 -3.44
C THR A 6 15.83 15.76 -4.62
N GLY A 7 16.89 16.32 -5.18
CA GLY A 7 17.72 15.62 -6.13
C GLY A 7 19.04 16.33 -6.40
N THR A 8 19.76 15.83 -7.38
CA THR A 8 20.98 16.44 -7.90
C THR A 8 20.79 16.85 -9.34
N TYR A 9 21.53 17.85 -9.78
CA TYR A 9 21.62 18.20 -11.19
C TYR A 9 23.06 18.53 -11.59
N THR A 10 23.48 18.07 -12.75
CA THR A 10 24.78 18.43 -13.35
C THR A 10 24.57 19.56 -14.35
N ASN A 11 25.19 20.73 -14.14
CA ASN A 11 25.21 21.89 -15.05
C ASN A 11 24.01 22.87 -14.98
N LEU A 12 23.40 23.07 -13.81
CA LEU A 12 22.55 24.24 -13.55
C LEU A 12 23.27 25.22 -12.63
N PRO A 13 23.19 26.54 -12.86
CA PRO A 13 23.73 27.53 -11.94
C PRO A 13 22.97 27.52 -10.62
N ALA A 14 23.64 27.92 -9.53
CA ALA A 14 22.99 28.14 -8.25
C ALA A 14 21.84 29.15 -8.41
N ASN A 15 20.75 28.91 -7.69
CA ASN A 15 19.47 29.63 -7.77
C ASN A 15 18.65 29.38 -9.05
N ALA A 16 19.08 28.47 -9.94
CA ALA A 16 18.23 28.06 -11.05
C ALA A 16 16.88 27.52 -10.54
N LYS A 17 15.81 27.86 -11.25
CA LYS A 17 14.45 27.52 -10.85
C LYS A 17 14.13 26.06 -11.19
N ILE A 18 13.60 25.35 -10.21
CA ILE A 18 13.08 23.99 -10.34
C ILE A 18 11.56 24.03 -10.15
N THR A 19 10.85 23.45 -11.09
CA THR A 19 9.40 23.27 -11.07
C THR A 19 9.09 21.79 -10.93
N VAL A 20 8.34 21.42 -9.90
CA VAL A 20 7.83 20.06 -9.68
C VAL A 20 6.31 20.07 -9.85
N THR A 21 5.79 19.15 -10.66
CA THR A 21 4.36 18.98 -10.89
C THR A 21 3.88 17.66 -10.29
N ILE A 22 2.85 17.74 -9.45
CA ILE A 22 2.21 16.59 -8.79
C ILE A 22 0.71 16.69 -9.11
N GLY A 23 0.21 15.82 -9.99
CA GLY A 23 -1.12 16.01 -10.58
C GLY A 23 -1.20 17.38 -11.28
N ASP A 24 -2.22 18.17 -10.96
CA ASP A 24 -2.41 19.54 -11.48
C ASP A 24 -1.67 20.62 -10.66
N SER A 25 -1.05 20.26 -9.54
CA SER A 25 -0.36 21.22 -8.68
C SER A 25 1.08 21.44 -9.11
N VAL A 26 1.54 22.68 -8.98
CA VAL A 26 2.88 23.13 -9.34
C VAL A 26 3.57 23.67 -8.10
N PHE A 27 4.76 23.14 -7.81
CA PHE A 27 5.61 23.55 -6.71
C PHE A 27 6.95 24.05 -7.25
N GLU A 28 7.53 25.04 -6.58
CA GLU A 28 8.77 25.67 -7.02
C GLU A 28 9.85 25.56 -5.95
N GLY A 29 11.08 25.40 -6.41
CA GLY A 29 12.26 25.45 -5.56
C GLY A 29 13.47 25.83 -6.41
N SER A 30 14.65 25.60 -5.85
CA SER A 30 15.89 26.08 -6.45
C SER A 30 17.05 25.11 -6.27
N VAL A 31 18.06 25.28 -7.10
CA VAL A 31 19.36 24.61 -6.98
C VAL A 31 20.26 25.40 -6.00
N ASP A 32 20.93 24.72 -5.08
CA ASP A 32 21.92 25.30 -4.19
C ASP A 32 23.29 25.47 -4.87
N SER A 33 24.28 26.00 -4.14
CA SER A 33 25.63 26.21 -4.68
C SER A 33 26.41 24.93 -4.96
N ASN A 34 25.93 23.78 -4.50
CA ASN A 34 26.56 22.47 -4.65
C ASN A 34 25.88 21.61 -5.73
N GLY A 35 24.86 22.13 -6.41
CA GLY A 35 24.12 21.40 -7.44
C GLY A 35 23.04 20.46 -6.89
N HIS A 36 22.70 20.55 -5.60
CA HIS A 36 21.53 19.90 -5.03
C HIS A 36 20.33 20.81 -5.20
N TRP A 37 19.16 20.24 -5.45
CA TRP A 37 17.94 21.01 -5.48
C TRP A 37 16.93 20.46 -4.50
N SER A 38 16.04 21.34 -4.06
CA SER A 38 14.95 20.97 -3.17
C SER A 38 13.69 21.74 -3.50
N VAL A 39 12.55 21.05 -3.50
CA VAL A 39 11.22 21.65 -3.60
C VAL A 39 10.42 21.23 -2.38
N THR A 40 9.88 22.23 -1.66
CA THR A 40 9.03 21.96 -0.49
C THR A 40 7.60 21.78 -0.97
N VAL A 41 6.97 20.68 -0.55
CA VAL A 41 5.54 20.41 -0.71
C VAL A 41 4.89 20.68 0.65
N PRO A 42 4.19 21.81 0.82
CA PRO A 42 3.57 22.17 2.09
C PRO A 42 2.55 21.11 2.56
N ALA A 43 2.46 20.88 3.87
CA ALA A 43 1.56 19.89 4.44
C ALA A 43 0.08 20.16 4.10
N ASN A 44 -0.30 21.43 3.96
CA ASN A 44 -1.66 21.84 3.54
C ASN A 44 -1.90 21.68 2.03
N SER A 45 -0.84 21.49 1.25
CA SER A 45 -0.93 21.11 -0.17
C SER A 45 -1.18 19.62 -0.36
N LEU A 46 -1.17 18.79 0.70
CA LEU A 46 -1.53 17.36 0.64
C LEU A 46 -3.00 17.12 0.24
N ASN A 47 -3.84 18.16 0.21
CA ASN A 47 -5.11 18.11 -0.51
C ASN A 47 -4.94 17.75 -2.00
N VAL A 48 -3.76 18.01 -2.60
CA VAL A 48 -3.42 17.49 -3.92
C VAL A 48 -3.52 15.97 -3.98
N LEU A 49 -3.09 15.26 -2.93
CA LEU A 49 -3.17 13.80 -2.87
C LEU A 49 -4.60 13.32 -2.69
N ASN A 50 -5.43 14.06 -1.94
CA ASN A 50 -6.87 13.78 -1.82
C ASN A 50 -7.63 13.97 -3.15
N LEU A 51 -7.04 14.68 -4.13
CA LEU A 51 -7.58 14.83 -5.48
C LEU A 51 -7.04 13.76 -6.44
N VAL A 52 -5.99 13.04 -6.07
CA VAL A 52 -5.42 11.97 -6.89
C VAL A 52 -6.07 10.65 -6.52
N GLN A 53 -6.52 9.90 -7.53
CA GLN A 53 -7.04 8.54 -7.31
C GLN A 53 -5.92 7.61 -6.85
N ASP A 54 -6.29 6.55 -6.12
CA ASP A 54 -5.31 5.51 -5.76
C ASP A 54 -4.66 4.91 -7.02
N GLY A 55 -3.35 4.70 -6.95
CA GLY A 55 -2.53 4.21 -8.04
C GLY A 55 -1.22 4.99 -8.18
N GLN A 56 -0.56 4.79 -9.33
CA GLN A 56 0.71 5.44 -9.61
C GLN A 56 0.48 6.89 -10.08
N LEU A 57 0.94 7.85 -9.27
CA LEU A 57 0.99 9.26 -9.58
C LEU A 57 2.32 9.60 -10.25
N GLN A 58 2.27 10.15 -11.47
CA GLN A 58 3.46 10.66 -12.16
C GLN A 58 3.85 12.03 -11.59
N ILE A 59 5.13 12.22 -11.34
CA ILE A 59 5.73 13.47 -10.86
C ILE A 59 6.64 14.00 -11.97
N GLY A 60 6.33 15.20 -12.45
CA GLY A 60 7.15 15.89 -13.45
C GLY A 60 8.13 16.84 -12.78
N ILE A 61 9.36 16.89 -13.27
CA ILE A 61 10.41 17.79 -12.78
C ILE A 61 10.97 18.54 -13.98
N THR A 62 10.91 19.87 -13.95
CA THR A 62 11.48 20.73 -14.98
C THR A 62 12.43 21.74 -14.35
N ALA A 63 13.61 21.88 -14.92
CA ALA A 63 14.53 22.96 -14.62
C ALA A 63 14.56 23.96 -15.76
N ALA A 64 14.75 25.24 -15.43
CA ALA A 64 15.02 26.29 -16.41
C ALA A 64 16.19 27.16 -15.95
N ASP A 65 17.06 27.54 -16.89
CA ASP A 65 18.05 28.60 -16.66
C ASP A 65 17.49 29.98 -17.02
N ASP A 66 18.24 31.04 -16.68
CA ASP A 66 17.85 32.43 -16.94
C ASP A 66 17.74 32.75 -18.44
N ALA A 67 18.39 31.97 -19.30
CA ALA A 67 18.31 32.09 -20.76
C ALA A 67 17.08 31.37 -21.35
N GLY A 68 16.31 30.64 -20.52
CA GLY A 68 15.11 29.92 -20.91
C GLY A 68 15.35 28.51 -21.43
N ASN A 69 16.58 27.97 -21.34
CA ASN A 69 16.85 26.57 -21.66
C ASN A 69 16.19 25.69 -20.61
N LYS A 70 15.48 24.65 -21.06
CA LYS A 70 14.74 23.73 -20.19
C LYS A 70 15.32 22.32 -20.24
N ALA A 71 15.31 21.65 -19.10
CA ALA A 71 15.55 20.22 -18.98
C ALA A 71 14.46 19.60 -18.12
N SER A 72 14.07 18.37 -18.42
CA SER A 72 12.99 17.68 -17.71
C SER A 72 13.33 16.24 -17.40
N THR A 73 12.86 15.77 -16.26
CA THR A 73 12.84 14.36 -15.86
C THR A 73 11.53 14.06 -15.15
N SER A 74 11.23 12.79 -14.90
CA SER A 74 10.04 12.39 -14.15
C SER A 74 10.34 11.27 -13.16
N GLY A 75 9.48 11.16 -12.16
CA GLY A 75 9.42 10.05 -11.22
C GLY A 75 7.98 9.61 -11.02
N SER A 76 7.77 8.58 -10.20
CA SER A 76 6.43 8.17 -9.82
C SER A 76 6.32 7.96 -8.31
N LEU A 77 5.11 8.17 -7.80
CA LEU A 77 4.72 7.91 -6.42
C LEU A 77 3.48 7.03 -6.43
N ASP A 78 3.53 5.91 -5.74
CA ASP A 78 2.35 5.08 -5.52
C ASP A 78 1.51 5.67 -4.38
N VAL A 79 0.27 6.04 -4.66
CA VAL A 79 -0.68 6.65 -3.71
C VAL A 79 -1.82 5.66 -3.44
N TYR A 80 -2.03 5.28 -2.19
CA TYR A 80 -3.13 4.40 -1.77
C TYR A 80 -3.69 4.91 -0.44
N ILE A 81 -4.47 5.98 -0.47
CA ILE A 81 -4.96 6.65 0.75
C ILE A 81 -6.48 6.72 0.84
N HIS A 82 -7.20 6.30 -0.20
CA HIS A 82 -8.66 6.36 -0.26
C HIS A 82 -9.30 4.99 -0.01
N ASN A 83 -8.86 3.96 -0.74
CA ASN A 83 -9.32 2.60 -0.58
C ASN A 83 -8.39 1.87 0.39
N LEU A 84 -8.69 1.97 1.68
CA LEU A 84 -7.94 1.28 2.72
C LEU A 84 -8.41 -0.17 2.87
N PRO A 85 -7.54 -1.11 3.28
CA PRO A 85 -7.94 -2.48 3.54
C PRO A 85 -9.11 -2.59 4.52
N ASN A 86 -10.13 -3.32 4.10
CA ASN A 86 -11.29 -3.65 4.93
C ASN A 86 -11.58 -5.14 4.76
N PRO A 87 -10.83 -6.00 5.48
CA PRO A 87 -10.88 -7.42 5.22
C PRO A 87 -12.20 -8.06 5.63
N SER A 88 -12.55 -9.11 4.91
CA SER A 88 -13.65 -10.01 5.23
C SER A 88 -13.23 -11.46 5.09
N ILE A 89 -13.94 -12.34 5.79
CA ILE A 89 -13.82 -13.79 5.68
C ILE A 89 -15.14 -14.37 5.17
N ASN A 90 -15.07 -15.36 4.29
CA ASN A 90 -16.22 -16.19 3.97
C ASN A 90 -16.40 -17.25 5.06
N LEU A 91 -17.64 -17.67 5.30
CA LEU A 91 -17.96 -18.62 6.37
C LEU A 91 -17.05 -19.88 6.28
N PRO A 92 -16.15 -20.11 7.27
CA PRO A 92 -15.27 -21.28 7.27
C PRO A 92 -16.07 -22.56 7.35
N PHE A 93 -15.52 -23.67 6.83
CA PHE A 93 -16.12 -25.01 6.92
C PHE A 93 -17.51 -25.17 6.28
N GLY A 94 -18.04 -24.10 5.66
CA GLY A 94 -19.35 -24.07 5.01
C GLY A 94 -20.50 -23.63 5.92
N ASP A 95 -20.39 -23.90 7.22
CA ASP A 95 -21.38 -23.54 8.25
C ASP A 95 -20.81 -22.75 9.43
N GLY A 96 -19.49 -22.58 9.49
CA GLY A 96 -18.77 -21.87 10.55
C GLY A 96 -18.25 -22.76 11.66
N ASP A 97 -18.60 -24.05 11.66
CA ASP A 97 -18.24 -25.01 12.71
C ASP A 97 -17.29 -26.07 12.16
N LEU A 98 -16.20 -26.34 12.87
CA LEU A 98 -15.30 -27.43 12.50
C LEU A 98 -15.82 -28.75 13.05
N ASN A 99 -16.16 -29.70 12.16
CA ASN A 99 -16.54 -31.05 12.56
C ASN A 99 -15.39 -32.07 12.43
N ALA A 100 -15.61 -33.27 12.98
CA ALA A 100 -14.61 -34.33 13.01
C ALA A 100 -14.18 -34.81 11.61
N LYS A 101 -15.03 -34.69 10.59
CA LYS A 101 -14.68 -35.07 9.22
C LYS A 101 -13.83 -33.99 8.56
N GLU A 102 -14.16 -32.72 8.76
CA GLU A 102 -13.38 -31.59 8.27
C GLU A 102 -11.99 -31.55 8.90
N ALA A 103 -11.85 -31.87 10.20
CA ALA A 103 -10.58 -31.91 10.89
C ALA A 103 -9.60 -32.99 10.37
N LEU A 104 -10.05 -33.93 9.52
CA LEU A 104 -9.21 -34.99 8.95
C LEU A 104 -8.59 -34.63 7.60
N VAL A 105 -8.91 -33.45 7.05
CA VAL A 105 -8.40 -32.97 5.76
C VAL A 105 -8.05 -31.49 5.86
N ASP A 106 -7.17 -31.03 4.99
CA ASP A 106 -6.81 -29.61 4.93
C ASP A 106 -8.04 -28.79 4.59
N GLN A 107 -8.24 -27.70 5.32
CA GLN A 107 -9.37 -26.80 5.11
C GLN A 107 -8.92 -25.53 4.41
N LEU A 108 -9.71 -25.09 3.44
CA LEU A 108 -9.48 -23.85 2.73
C LEU A 108 -10.34 -22.75 3.34
N ILE A 109 -9.71 -21.73 3.90
CA ILE A 109 -10.37 -20.51 4.34
C ILE A 109 -10.18 -19.45 3.26
N THR A 110 -11.23 -18.69 2.96
CA THR A 110 -11.23 -17.70 1.90
C THR A 110 -11.82 -16.38 2.36
N GLY A 111 -11.50 -15.31 1.66
CA GLY A 111 -12.06 -14.00 1.95
C GLY A 111 -11.63 -12.92 0.97
N SER A 112 -11.76 -11.67 1.40
CA SER A 112 -11.37 -10.49 0.63
C SER A 112 -10.47 -9.58 1.47
N THR A 113 -9.53 -8.89 0.83
CA THR A 113 -8.75 -7.80 1.44
C THR A 113 -9.54 -6.48 1.50
N GLY A 114 -10.64 -6.39 0.74
CA GLY A 114 -11.41 -5.16 0.55
C GLY A 114 -10.82 -4.21 -0.49
N VAL A 115 -9.60 -4.48 -0.99
CA VAL A 115 -8.90 -3.62 -1.98
C VAL A 115 -8.30 -4.44 -3.11
N LYS A 116 -8.04 -3.80 -4.25
CA LYS A 116 -7.49 -4.46 -5.46
C LYS A 116 -6.04 -4.04 -5.70
N GLY A 117 -5.30 -4.87 -6.42
CA GLY A 117 -3.91 -4.62 -6.80
C GLY A 117 -2.97 -5.70 -6.27
N GLY A 118 -1.84 -5.88 -6.96
CA GLY A 118 -0.78 -6.78 -6.48
C GLY A 118 0.04 -6.16 -5.34
N GLY A 119 0.79 -7.01 -4.62
CA GLY A 119 1.67 -6.57 -3.53
C GLY A 119 0.99 -6.47 -2.16
N GLN A 120 -0.24 -7.00 -2.03
CA GLN A 120 -0.94 -7.14 -0.76
C GLN A 120 -0.46 -8.40 -0.02
N THR A 121 -0.53 -8.38 1.31
CA THR A 121 -0.32 -9.55 2.17
C THR A 121 -1.52 -9.78 3.07
N VAL A 122 -1.77 -11.05 3.40
CA VAL A 122 -2.84 -11.47 4.30
C VAL A 122 -2.29 -12.51 5.28
N ILE A 123 -2.52 -12.29 6.56
CA ILE A 123 -2.20 -13.22 7.64
C ILE A 123 -3.51 -13.60 8.32
N VAL A 124 -3.83 -14.89 8.35
CA VAL A 124 -4.94 -15.45 9.12
C VAL A 124 -4.36 -16.06 10.39
N SER A 125 -4.92 -15.73 11.54
CA SER A 125 -4.50 -16.25 12.84
C SER A 125 -5.63 -17.05 13.49
N ILE A 126 -5.34 -18.27 13.92
CA ILE A 126 -6.26 -19.13 14.69
C ILE A 126 -5.62 -19.40 16.04
N ASP A 127 -6.24 -18.94 17.14
CA ASP A 127 -5.70 -19.05 18.50
C ASP A 127 -4.24 -18.54 18.65
N GLY A 128 -3.84 -17.57 17.81
CA GLY A 128 -2.50 -16.97 17.80
C GLY A 128 -1.46 -17.70 16.94
N LYS A 129 -1.85 -18.76 16.23
CA LYS A 129 -1.02 -19.37 15.19
C LYS A 129 -1.33 -18.74 13.83
N ASP A 130 -0.30 -18.26 13.17
CA ASP A 130 -0.41 -17.49 11.93
C ASP A 130 -0.23 -18.34 10.67
N TYR A 131 -1.01 -18.02 9.65
CA TYR A 131 -1.05 -18.65 8.34
C TYR A 131 -1.02 -17.58 7.26
N ASN A 132 -0.01 -17.64 6.38
CA ASN A 132 0.10 -16.73 5.25
C ASN A 132 -0.86 -17.17 4.14
N ALA A 133 -1.70 -16.27 3.68
CA ALA A 133 -2.63 -16.54 2.58
C ALA A 133 -2.02 -16.19 1.22
N ASP A 134 -2.48 -16.87 0.18
CA ASP A 134 -2.25 -16.49 -1.20
C ASP A 134 -3.25 -15.40 -1.59
N VAL A 135 -2.73 -14.25 -2.06
CA VAL A 135 -3.55 -13.07 -2.39
C VAL A 135 -3.57 -12.85 -3.90
N SER A 136 -4.76 -12.83 -4.47
CA SER A 136 -4.97 -12.52 -5.88
C SER A 136 -5.05 -11.00 -6.11
N VAL A 137 -4.68 -10.56 -7.31
CA VAL A 137 -4.74 -9.15 -7.75
C VAL A 137 -6.15 -8.54 -7.63
N ASN A 138 -7.20 -9.35 -7.67
CA ASN A 138 -8.58 -8.89 -7.49
C ASN A 138 -8.97 -8.64 -6.02
N GLY A 139 -8.07 -8.90 -5.06
CA GLY A 139 -8.31 -8.76 -3.62
C GLY A 139 -8.87 -10.01 -2.94
N SER A 140 -9.19 -11.08 -3.69
CA SER A 140 -9.54 -12.37 -3.09
C SER A 140 -8.31 -13.04 -2.52
N TRP A 141 -8.46 -13.71 -1.38
CA TRP A 141 -7.38 -14.50 -0.79
C TRP A 141 -7.85 -15.87 -0.36
N THR A 142 -6.90 -16.81 -0.30
CA THR A 142 -7.11 -18.18 0.16
C THR A 142 -5.98 -18.60 1.09
N VAL A 143 -6.31 -19.26 2.20
CA VAL A 143 -5.32 -19.86 3.09
C VAL A 143 -5.68 -21.30 3.38
N THR A 144 -4.70 -22.19 3.33
CA THR A 144 -4.86 -23.59 3.69
C THR A 144 -4.50 -23.77 5.15
N ILE A 145 -5.43 -24.29 5.95
CA ILE A 145 -5.17 -24.73 7.32
C ILE A 145 -4.93 -26.24 7.28
N PRO A 146 -3.71 -26.71 7.59
CA PRO A 146 -3.39 -28.13 7.55
C PRO A 146 -4.22 -28.93 8.55
N LYS A 147 -4.61 -30.15 8.20
CA LYS A 147 -5.33 -31.05 9.12
C LYS A 147 -4.58 -31.31 10.42
N GLU A 148 -3.25 -31.29 10.40
CA GLU A 148 -2.41 -31.49 11.57
C GLU A 148 -2.65 -30.40 12.62
N ASP A 149 -2.95 -29.18 12.18
CA ASP A 149 -3.28 -28.07 13.07
C ASP A 149 -4.74 -28.12 13.52
N LEU A 150 -5.65 -28.48 12.62
CA LEU A 150 -7.07 -28.65 12.94
C LEU A 150 -7.28 -29.74 13.99
N ALA A 151 -6.50 -30.83 13.95
CA ALA A 151 -6.54 -31.91 14.93
C ALA A 151 -6.06 -31.49 16.33
N LEU A 152 -5.39 -30.33 16.47
CA LEU A 152 -4.96 -29.77 17.76
C LEU A 152 -5.99 -28.82 18.37
N LEU A 153 -7.02 -28.44 17.63
CA LEU A 153 -8.11 -27.60 18.13
C LEU A 153 -8.98 -28.40 19.09
N VAL A 154 -9.23 -27.84 20.27
CA VAL A 154 -10.09 -28.44 21.30
C VAL A 154 -11.53 -27.99 21.09
N ASP A 155 -12.51 -28.78 21.52
CA ASP A 155 -13.93 -28.46 21.33
C ASP A 155 -14.36 -27.23 22.15
N LYS A 156 -14.22 -26.04 21.56
CA LYS A 156 -14.55 -24.72 22.12
C LYS A 156 -14.68 -23.70 20.99
N THR A 157 -15.10 -22.49 21.34
CA THR A 157 -14.94 -21.33 20.48
C THR A 157 -13.45 -20.96 20.33
N HIS A 158 -13.01 -20.82 19.09
CA HIS A 158 -11.66 -20.38 18.72
C HIS A 158 -11.68 -18.95 18.21
N ASN A 159 -10.61 -18.20 18.50
CA ASN A 159 -10.48 -16.85 17.97
C ASN A 159 -9.87 -16.92 16.58
N LEU A 160 -10.52 -16.28 15.62
CA LEU A 160 -9.99 -16.11 14.28
C LEU A 160 -9.82 -14.61 13.99
N SER A 161 -8.64 -14.24 13.52
CA SER A 161 -8.41 -12.89 13.01
C SER A 161 -7.72 -12.90 11.66
N VAL A 162 -7.98 -11.88 10.86
CA VAL A 162 -7.29 -11.63 9.59
C VAL A 162 -6.66 -10.26 9.66
N GLU A 163 -5.38 -10.17 9.31
CA GLU A 163 -4.68 -8.92 9.08
C GLU A 163 -4.32 -8.82 7.60
N VAL A 164 -4.59 -7.66 7.03
CA VAL A 164 -4.30 -7.36 5.63
C VAL A 164 -3.45 -6.12 5.56
N THR A 165 -2.35 -6.20 4.81
CA THR A 165 -1.51 -5.05 4.49
C THR A 165 -1.54 -4.83 2.97
N ASP A 166 -1.86 -3.62 2.53
CA ASP A 166 -1.77 -3.29 1.10
C ASP A 166 -0.34 -2.99 0.66
N LYS A 167 -0.16 -2.71 -0.64
CA LYS A 167 1.15 -2.41 -1.23
C LYS A 167 1.83 -1.16 -0.61
N ALA A 168 1.05 -0.20 -0.11
CA ALA A 168 1.57 1.02 0.51
C ALA A 168 1.83 0.87 2.01
N GLY A 169 1.51 -0.29 2.59
CA GLY A 169 1.68 -0.55 4.01
C GLY A 169 0.48 -0.16 4.88
N ASN A 170 -0.67 0.19 4.29
CA ASN A 170 -1.88 0.41 5.08
C ASN A 170 -2.41 -0.93 5.57
N THR A 171 -2.88 -0.97 6.82
CA THR A 171 -3.34 -2.19 7.47
C THR A 171 -4.84 -2.16 7.77
N GLY A 172 -5.50 -3.30 7.58
CA GLY A 172 -6.88 -3.54 8.00
C GLY A 172 -7.00 -4.86 8.75
N HIS A 173 -7.95 -4.94 9.69
CA HIS A 173 -8.13 -6.13 10.53
C HIS A 173 -9.59 -6.60 10.53
N TYR A 174 -9.76 -7.91 10.53
CA TYR A 174 -11.01 -8.60 10.79
C TYR A 174 -10.84 -9.50 12.01
N ARG A 175 -11.86 -9.59 12.87
CA ARG A 175 -11.90 -10.47 14.04
C ARG A 175 -13.29 -11.09 14.14
N ALA A 176 -13.35 -12.41 14.29
CA ALA A 176 -14.56 -13.19 14.57
C ALA A 176 -14.49 -13.80 15.97
#